data_AF-A0A7R9TYQ1-F1
#
_entry.id   AF-A0A7R9TYQ1-F1
#
_cell.length_a   1.000
_cell.length_b   1.000
_cell.length_c   1.000
_cell.angle_alpha   90.00
_cell.angle_beta   90.00
_cell.angle_gamma   90.00
#
_symmetry.space_group_name_H-M   'P 1'
#
loop_
_entity.id
_entity.type
_entity.pdbx_description
1 polymer ?
#
loop_
_entity_poly.entity_id
_entity_poly.type
_entity_poly.pdbx_seq_one_letter_code
_entity_poly.pdbx_strand_id
1 'polypeptide(L)'
;AGHREHVPLRFTSQGRPVLARPGEPTRHAVAGLAVALSGLASPSERFSRTRFARVENWLWAVGHHPFGPFTNCATLSDALVDVARRNAIISRLDASMRAVRSALEDVEAFA
;
A
#
# COMPACT_ATOMS: atom_id res chain seq x y z
N ALA A 1 25.49 19.30 14.59
CA ALA A 1 24.17 19.29 15.25
C ALA A 1 23.13 19.76 14.23
N GLY A 2 22.54 18.84 13.45
CA GLY A 2 21.63 19.18 12.35
C GLY A 2 20.18 19.24 12.81
N HIS A 3 19.48 20.32 12.50
CA HIS A 3 18.10 20.54 12.91
C HIS A 3 17.16 19.46 12.36
N ARG A 4 16.40 18.85 13.27
CA ARG A 4 15.23 18.00 13.00
C ARG A 4 14.09 18.89 12.50
N GLU A 5 14.21 19.40 11.28
CA GLU A 5 13.21 20.33 10.74
C GLU A 5 12.00 19.55 10.24
N HIS A 6 10.86 19.80 10.86
CA HIS A 6 9.58 19.22 10.50
C HIS A 6 8.92 20.08 9.42
N VAL A 7 8.52 19.47 8.31
CA VAL A 7 7.87 20.16 7.19
C VAL A 7 6.35 19.94 7.28
N PRO A 8 5.52 21.00 7.28
CA PRO A 8 4.08 20.84 7.29
C PRO A 8 3.59 20.19 6.00
N LEU A 9 2.71 19.20 6.14
CA LEU A 9 2.02 18.56 5.03
C LEU A 9 0.68 19.24 4.78
N ARG A 10 0.10 18.99 3.60
CA ARG A 10 -1.23 19.50 3.20
C ARG A 10 -2.41 18.85 3.95
N PHE A 11 -2.13 18.08 5.00
CA PHE A 11 -3.10 17.32 5.78
C PHE A 11 -3.22 17.91 7.19
N THR A 12 -4.42 17.83 7.78
CA THR A 12 -4.70 18.25 9.15
C THR A 12 -5.25 17.08 9.97
N SER A 13 -4.88 17.03 11.26
CA SER A 13 -5.40 16.07 12.23
C SER A 13 -5.80 16.82 13.49
N GLN A 14 -7.04 16.64 13.97
CA GLN A 14 -7.54 17.29 15.19
C GLN A 14 -7.32 18.82 15.20
N GLY A 15 -7.50 19.48 14.05
CA GLY A 15 -7.31 20.93 13.90
C GLY A 15 -5.85 21.40 13.85
N ARG A 16 -4.86 20.48 13.83
CA ARG A 16 -3.44 20.80 13.71
C ARG A 16 -2.87 20.31 12.38
N PRO A 17 -1.95 21.05 11.73
CA PRO A 17 -1.27 20.56 10.54
C PRO A 17 -0.42 19.33 10.89
N VAL A 18 -0.43 18.34 10.00
CA VAL A 18 0.43 17.17 10.15
C VAL A 18 1.83 17.52 9.70
N LEU A 19 2.82 17.11 10.48
CA LEU A 19 4.21 17.40 10.23
C LEU A 19 4.95 16.16 9.74
N ALA A 20 5.69 16.27 8.64
CA ALA A 20 6.61 15.24 8.19
C ALA A 20 8.02 15.52 8.71
N ARG A 21 8.74 14.46 9.08
CA ARG A 21 10.20 14.48 9.23
C ARG A 21 10.85 14.03 7.92
N PRO A 22 11.53 14.92 7.17
CA PRO A 22 12.23 14.55 5.94
C PRO A 22 13.40 13.58 6.18
N GLY A 23 14.05 13.66 7.35
CA GLY A 23 15.18 12.81 7.72
C GLY A 23 14.83 11.35 8.06
N GLU A 24 13.57 10.94 7.98
CA GLU A 24 13.12 9.58 8.27
C GLU A 24 12.48 8.92 7.03
N PRO A 25 13.24 8.67 5.95
CA PRO A 25 12.70 8.15 4.69
C PRO A 25 12.26 6.69 4.80
N THR A 26 12.76 5.94 5.79
CA THR A 26 12.54 4.50 5.94
C THR A 26 11.06 4.14 5.92
N ARG A 27 10.21 4.91 6.60
CA ARG A 27 8.76 4.63 6.60
C ARG A 27 8.16 4.75 5.19
N HIS A 28 8.53 5.79 4.45
CA HIS A 28 8.04 6.01 3.09
C HIS A 28 8.57 4.96 2.12
N ALA A 29 9.83 4.53 2.32
CA ALA A 29 10.41 3.43 1.56
C ALA A 29 9.67 2.11 1.84
N VAL A 30 9.40 1.77 3.10
CA VAL A 30 8.65 0.57 3.48
C VAL A 30 7.22 0.64 2.93
N ALA A 31 6.54 1.78 3.03
CA ALA A 31 5.21 1.98 2.46
C ALA A 31 5.22 1.80 0.92
N GLY A 32 6.22 2.37 0.24
CA GLY A 32 6.39 2.22 -1.20
C GLY A 32 6.62 0.76 -1.61
N LEU A 33 7.49 0.05 -0.89
CA LEU A 33 7.73 -1.38 -1.12
C LEU A 33 6.48 -2.22 -0.85
N ALA A 34 5.72 -1.92 0.21
CA ALA A 34 4.48 -2.62 0.52
C ALA A 34 3.42 -2.44 -0.58
N VAL A 35 3.31 -1.24 -1.17
CA VAL A 35 2.45 -1.01 -2.34
C VAL A 35 2.97 -1.77 -3.56
N ALA A 36 4.26 -1.64 -3.88
CA ALA A 36 4.83 -2.13 -5.13
C ALA A 36 4.95 -3.66 -5.18
N LEU A 37 5.40 -4.28 -4.09
CA LEU A 37 5.72 -5.71 -4.05
C LEU A 37 4.57 -6.56 -3.50
N SER A 38 3.82 -6.04 -2.53
CA SER A 38 2.76 -6.79 -1.85
C SER A 38 1.35 -6.38 -2.26
N GLY A 39 1.21 -5.33 -3.08
CA GLY A 39 -0.10 -4.82 -3.50
C GLY A 39 -0.95 -4.29 -2.33
N LEU A 40 -0.31 -3.85 -1.24
CA LEU A 40 -1.02 -3.24 -0.12
C LEU A 40 -1.38 -1.79 -0.45
N ALA A 41 -2.66 -1.45 -0.40
CA ALA A 41 -3.09 -0.05 -0.40
C ALA A 41 -2.86 0.59 0.99
N SER A 42 -2.88 1.92 1.04
CA SER A 42 -2.89 2.63 2.32
C SER A 42 -4.09 2.15 3.16
N PRO A 43 -3.94 1.92 4.48
CA PRO A 43 -5.05 1.53 5.36
C PRO A 43 -6.15 2.58 5.49
N SER A 44 -5.85 3.82 5.06
CA SER A 44 -6.82 4.92 4.92
C SER A 44 -7.58 4.89 3.58
N GLU A 45 -7.29 3.95 2.70
CA GLU A 45 -7.86 3.84 1.35
C GLU A 45 -8.53 2.49 1.14
N ARG A 46 -9.61 2.49 0.37
CA ARG A 46 -10.29 1.29 -0.11
C ARG A 46 -10.72 1.50 -1.56
N PHE A 47 -10.72 0.43 -2.36
CA PHE A 47 -11.38 0.47 -3.66
C PHE A 47 -12.91 0.32 -3.52
N SER A 48 -13.66 1.26 -4.09
CA SER A 48 -15.11 1.21 -4.17
C SER A 48 -15.55 0.68 -5.54
N ARG A 49 -16.23 -0.47 -5.55
CA ARG A 49 -16.79 -1.05 -6.79
C ARG A 49 -17.89 -0.18 -7.39
N THR A 50 -18.75 0.42 -6.55
CA THR A 50 -19.86 1.27 -6.98
C THR A 50 -19.40 2.55 -7.69
N ARG A 51 -18.29 3.14 -7.22
CA ARG A 51 -17.72 4.36 -7.80
C ARG A 51 -16.57 4.09 -8.77
N PHE A 52 -16.18 2.81 -8.91
CA PHE A 52 -14.99 2.36 -9.62
C PHE A 52 -13.73 3.21 -9.34
N ALA A 53 -13.57 3.60 -8.08
CA ALA A 53 -12.55 4.57 -7.66
C ALA A 53 -12.02 4.23 -6.26
N ARG A 54 -10.83 4.75 -5.93
CA ARG A 54 -10.35 4.75 -4.55
C ARG A 54 -11.17 5.73 -3.72
N VAL A 55 -11.65 5.26 -2.58
CA VAL A 55 -12.37 6.06 -1.60
C VAL A 55 -11.63 6.02 -0.27
N GLU A 56 -11.71 7.11 0.47
CA GLU A 56 -11.12 7.19 1.79
C GLU A 56 -11.93 6.33 2.78
N ASN A 57 -11.24 5.51 3.56
CA ASN A 57 -11.83 4.68 4.59
C ASN A 57 -10.85 4.53 5.75
N TRP A 58 -11.18 5.14 6.89
CA TRP A 58 -10.32 5.19 8.07
C TRP A 58 -10.50 4.00 9.03
N LEU A 59 -11.43 3.09 8.76
CA LEU A 59 -11.76 1.99 9.67
C LEU A 59 -10.55 1.10 10.03
N TRP A 60 -9.59 0.98 9.10
CA TRP A 60 -8.38 0.16 9.27
C TRP A 60 -7.10 0.99 9.39
N ALA A 61 -7.21 2.31 9.49
CA ALA A 61 -6.07 3.22 9.65
C ALA A 61 -5.52 3.25 11.08
N VAL A 62 -6.05 2.41 11.97
CA VAL A 62 -5.59 2.27 13.36
C VAL A 62 -4.67 1.05 13.43
N GLY A 63 -3.40 1.26 13.79
CA GLY A 63 -2.43 0.19 14.00
C GLY A 63 -1.01 0.56 13.59
N HIS A 64 -0.09 -0.41 13.67
CA HIS A 64 1.26 -0.25 13.15
C HIS A 64 1.25 -0.34 11.61
N HIS A 65 1.42 0.77 10.91
CA HIS A 65 1.57 0.78 9.47
C HIS A 65 2.46 1.94 9.00
N PRO A 66 3.20 1.82 7.89
CA PRO A 66 4.10 2.87 7.41
C PRO A 66 3.44 3.91 6.49
N PHE A 67 2.15 3.72 6.15
CA PHE A 67 1.43 4.53 5.18
C PHE A 67 0.90 5.87 5.70
N GLY A 68 1.08 6.90 4.89
CA GLY A 68 0.38 8.19 5.05
C GLY A 68 0.88 9.05 6.21
N PRO A 69 0.41 10.30 6.29
CA PRO A 69 1.01 11.31 7.14
C PRO A 69 0.68 11.12 8.62
N PHE A 70 -0.34 10.32 8.94
CA PHE A 70 -0.89 10.18 10.29
C PHE A 70 -0.29 9.02 11.10
N THR A 71 0.62 8.23 10.51
CA THR A 71 1.35 7.17 11.22
C THR A 71 2.80 7.56 11.47
N ASN A 72 3.33 7.16 12.64
CA ASN A 72 4.70 7.45 13.07
C ASN A 72 5.54 6.18 13.24
N CYS A 73 5.17 5.07 12.63
CA CYS A 73 5.92 3.81 12.71
C CYS A 73 6.35 3.31 11.32
N ALA A 74 7.44 2.54 11.29
CA ALA A 74 7.95 1.91 10.07
C ALA A 74 7.58 0.41 9.99
N THR A 75 6.74 -0.06 10.91
CA THR A 75 6.34 -1.47 11.05
C THR A 75 4.95 -1.70 10.45
N LEU A 76 4.65 -2.95 10.11
CA LEU A 76 3.34 -3.40 9.67
C LEU A 76 2.68 -4.25 10.76
N SER A 77 1.37 -4.11 10.91
CA SER A 77 0.55 -4.95 11.80
C SER A 77 0.36 -6.33 11.19
N ASP A 78 0.11 -7.33 12.03
CA ASP A 78 -0.13 -8.71 11.57
C ASP A 78 -1.30 -8.81 10.59
N ALA A 79 -2.33 -7.97 10.76
CA ALA A 79 -3.44 -7.89 9.82
C ALA A 79 -2.99 -7.44 8.42
N LEU A 80 -2.11 -6.44 8.32
CA LEU A 80 -1.56 -5.99 7.03
C LEU A 80 -0.60 -7.01 6.43
N VAL A 81 0.19 -7.69 7.26
CA VAL A 81 1.08 -8.78 6.82
C VAL A 81 0.27 -9.95 6.24
N ASP A 82 -0.83 -10.34 6.90
CA ASP A 82 -1.70 -11.41 6.40
C ASP A 82 -2.35 -11.04 5.05
N VAL A 83 -2.86 -9.81 4.91
CA VAL A 83 -3.41 -9.33 3.63
C VAL A 83 -2.34 -9.33 2.53
N ALA A 84 -1.12 -8.87 2.81
CA ALA A 84 -0.02 -8.89 1.86
C ALA A 84 0.30 -10.31 1.38
N ARG A 85 0.36 -11.28 2.30
CA ARG A 85 0.63 -12.69 1.97
C ARG A 85 -0.45 -13.26 1.06
N ARG A 86 -1.73 -13.02 1.38
CA ARG A 86 -2.86 -13.48 0.56
C ARG A 86 -2.85 -12.85 -0.82
N ASN A 87 -2.64 -11.54 -0.92
CA ASN A 87 -2.55 -10.84 -2.20
C ASN A 87 -1.39 -11.37 -3.04
N ALA A 88 -0.22 -11.60 -2.45
CA ALA A 88 0.93 -12.16 -3.17
C ALA A 88 0.64 -13.55 -3.75
N ILE A 89 -0.02 -14.43 -2.98
CA ILE A 89 -0.43 -15.77 -3.46
C ILE A 89 -1.41 -15.64 -4.63
N ILE A 90 -2.47 -14.83 -4.46
CA ILE A 90 -3.51 -14.66 -5.48
C ILE A 90 -2.93 -14.08 -6.76
N SER A 91 -2.10 -13.03 -6.67
CA SER A 91 -1.45 -12.40 -7.83
C SER A 91 -0.54 -13.36 -8.57
N ARG A 92 0.20 -14.22 -7.86
CA ARG A 92 1.09 -15.21 -8.49
C ARG A 92 0.29 -16.32 -9.17
N LEU A 93 -0.81 -16.76 -8.58
CA LEU A 93 -1.70 -17.73 -9.20
C LEU A 93 -2.33 -17.17 -10.47
N ASP A 94 -2.83 -15.94 -10.42
CA ASP A 94 -3.41 -15.23 -11.57
C ASP A 94 -2.39 -15.05 -12.71
N ALA A 95 -1.16 -14.64 -12.39
CA ALA A 95 -0.09 -14.54 -13.37
C ALA A 95 0.23 -15.89 -14.04
N SER A 96 0.22 -16.97 -13.26
CA SER A 96 0.47 -18.33 -13.78
C SER A 96 -0.66 -18.79 -14.70
N MET A 97 -1.93 -18.55 -14.32
CA MET A 97 -3.08 -18.85 -15.16
C MET A 97 -3.06 -18.07 -16.47
N ARG A 98 -2.70 -16.78 -16.44
CA ARG A 98 -2.52 -15.96 -17.65
C ARG A 98 -1.42 -16.51 -18.55
N ALA A 99 -0.29 -16.94 -17.98
CA ALA A 99 0.79 -17.54 -18.75
C ALA A 99 0.36 -18.85 -19.43
N VAL A 100 -0.33 -19.75 -18.72
CA VAL A 100 -0.85 -20.99 -19.29
C VAL A 100 -1.84 -20.72 -20.42
N ARG A 101 -2.75 -19.75 -20.23
CA ARG A 101 -3.70 -19.36 -21.28
C ARG A 101 -2.99 -18.84 -22.53
N SER A 102 -2.02 -17.94 -22.37
CA SER A 102 -1.22 -17.44 -23.49
C SER A 102 -0.52 -18.57 -24.24
N ALA A 103 0.07 -19.54 -23.52
CA ALA A 103 0.72 -20.67 -24.16
C ALA A 103 -0.25 -21.58 -24.92
N LEU A 104 -1.48 -21.75 -24.42
CA LEU A 104 -2.52 -22.50 -25.14
C LEU A 104 -2.97 -21.77 -26.41
N GLU A 105 -3.14 -20.45 -26.35
CA GLU A 105 -3.47 -19.61 -27.51
C GLU A 105 -2.36 -19.70 -28.59
N ASP A 106 -1.09 -19.74 -28.19
CA ASP A 106 0.03 -19.92 -29.13
C ASP A 106 0.01 -21.30 -29.81
N VAL A 107 -0.38 -22.36 -29.09
CA VAL A 107 -0.52 -23.72 -29.65
C VAL A 107 -1.70 -23.81 -30.61
N GLU A 108 -2.85 -23.22 -30.26
CA GLU A 108 -4.02 -23.16 -31.14
C GLU A 108 -3.74 -22.37 -32.41
N ALA A 109 -2.98 -21.27 -32.33
CA ALA A 109 -2.61 -20.47 -33.49
C ALA A 109 -1.65 -21.20 -34.45
N PHE A 110 -0.93 -22.21 -33.97
CA PHE A 110 -0.05 -23.04 -34.79
C PHE A 110 -0.79 -24.18 -35.52
N ALA A 111 -1.92 -24.63 -34.98
CA ALA A 111 -2.74 -25.73 -35.51
C ALA A 111 -3.66 -25.28 -36.66
#